data_AF-A0A367KVS1-F1
#
_entry.id   AF-A0A367KVS1-F1
#
_cell.length_a   1.000
_cell.length_b   1.000
_cell.length_c   1.000
_cell.angle_alpha   90.00
_cell.angle_beta   90.00
_cell.angle_gamma   90.00
#
_symmetry.space_group_name_H-M   'P 1'
#
loop_
_entity.id
_entity.type
_entity.pdbx_description
1 polymer ?
#
loop_
_entity_poly.entity_id
_entity_poly.type
_entity_poly.pdbx_seq_one_letter_code
_entity_poly.pdbx_strand_id
1 'polypeptide(L)' 'MGWASSSDYQQGLTMKFLSKEDAIRFAEKQGWNYYVQEPKTKKFVKKAYADNYLYSPNKLRLFKTK' A
#
# COMPACT_ATOMS: atom_id res chain seq x y z
N MET A 1 -3.97 -26.11 23.20
CA MET A 1 -3.01 -25.84 22.11
C MET A 1 -3.69 -24.88 21.13
N GLY A 2 -3.54 -23.58 21.33
CA GLY A 2 -4.32 -22.52 20.64
C GLY A 2 -3.73 -22.08 19.31
N TRP A 3 -3.45 -23.02 18.40
CA TRP A 3 -3.01 -22.68 17.05
C TRP A 3 -4.22 -22.37 16.16
N ALA A 4 -4.07 -21.36 15.30
CA ALA A 4 -5.10 -20.98 14.35
C ALA A 4 -5.17 -22.05 13.24
N SER A 5 -6.09 -23.00 13.39
CA SER A 5 -6.46 -23.93 12.32
C SER A 5 -7.38 -23.25 11.32
N SER A 6 -7.19 -23.53 10.04
CA SER A 6 -8.09 -23.08 8.98
C SER A 6 -8.46 -24.26 8.09
N SER A 7 -9.70 -24.25 7.60
CA SER A 7 -10.23 -25.25 6.66
C SER A 7 -10.22 -24.75 5.21
N ASP A 8 -9.78 -23.51 4.97
CA ASP A 8 -9.68 -22.93 3.63
C ASP A 8 -8.34 -23.29 2.99
N TYR A 9 -8.40 -24.05 1.89
CA TYR A 9 -7.23 -24.46 1.12
C TYR A 9 -6.60 -23.32 0.32
N GLN A 10 -7.33 -22.22 0.10
CA GLN A 10 -6.85 -21.06 -0.67
C GLN A 10 -6.20 -19.99 0.21
N GLN A 11 -6.22 -20.12 1.54
CA GLN A 11 -5.70 -19.09 2.45
C GLN A 11 -4.23 -18.76 2.22
N GLY A 12 -3.42 -19.71 1.77
CA GLY A 12 -2.00 -19.51 1.45
C GLY A 12 -1.71 -19.07 0.01
N LEU A 13 -2.71 -19.04 -0.87
CA LEU A 13 -2.51 -18.80 -2.30
C LEU A 13 -2.35 -17.30 -2.57
N THR A 14 -1.13 -16.87 -2.93
CA THR A 14 -0.87 -15.51 -3.44
C THR A 14 -0.23 -15.59 -4.82
N MET A 15 -0.92 -15.09 -5.84
CA MET A 15 -0.40 -15.03 -7.21
C MET A 15 0.12 -13.62 -7.51
N LYS A 16 1.23 -13.56 -8.23
CA LYS A 16 1.84 -12.30 -8.67
C LYS A 16 1.77 -12.21 -10.19
N PHE A 17 1.32 -11.07 -10.70
CA PHE A 17 1.21 -10.78 -12.12
C PHE A 17 2.06 -9.54 -12.47
N LEU A 18 2.42 -9.40 -13.74
CA LEU A 18 3.18 -8.25 -14.24
C LEU A 18 2.29 -7.03 -14.48
N SER A 19 1.08 -7.26 -14.99
CA SER A 19 0.10 -6.22 -15.30
C SER A 19 -1.23 -6.48 -14.59
N LYS A 20 -2.07 -5.44 -14.48
CA LYS A 20 -3.42 -5.59 -13.91
C LYS A 20 -4.33 -6.36 -14.88
N GLU A 21 -4.12 -6.19 -16.17
CA GLU A 21 -4.90 -6.82 -17.23
C GLU A 21 -4.71 -8.33 -17.26
N ASP A 22 -3.48 -8.81 -17.01
CA ASP A 22 -3.20 -10.25 -16.95
C ASP A 22 -3.87 -10.91 -15.74
N ALA A 23 -3.91 -10.21 -14.60
CA ALA A 23 -4.61 -10.69 -13.41
C ALA A 23 -6.13 -10.78 -13.65
N ILE A 24 -6.71 -9.79 -14.33
CA ILE A 24 -8.14 -9.77 -14.68
C ILE A 24 -8.47 -10.92 -15.63
N ARG A 25 -7.70 -11.09 -16.71
CA ARG A 25 -7.90 -12.19 -17.68
C ARG A 25 -7.80 -13.56 -17.03
N PHE A 26 -6.88 -13.73 -16.08
CA PHE A 26 -6.76 -14.97 -15.32
C PHE A 26 -7.99 -15.22 -14.46
N ALA A 27 -8.47 -14.20 -13.72
CA ALA A 27 -9.67 -14.31 -12.90
C ALA A 27 -10.92 -14.62 -13.73
N GLU A 28 -11.11 -13.94 -14.86
CA GLU A 28 -12.22 -14.18 -15.79
C GLU A 28 -12.18 -15.60 -16.38
N LYS A 29 -10.99 -16.09 -16.77
CA LYS A 29 -10.82 -17.45 -17.29
C LYS A 29 -11.17 -18.53 -16.27
N GLN A 30 -10.90 -18.29 -14.99
CA GLN A 30 -11.26 -19.20 -13.89
C GLN A 30 -12.70 -19.00 -13.39
N GLY A 31 -13.42 -17.98 -13.90
CA GLY A 31 -14.77 -17.66 -13.45
C GLY A 31 -14.83 -17.09 -12.03
N TRP A 32 -13.75 -16.46 -11.56
CA TRP A 32 -13.67 -15.90 -10.21
C TRP A 32 -14.18 -14.47 -10.17
N ASN A 33 -14.98 -14.15 -9.15
CA ASN A 33 -15.33 -12.77 -8.85
C ASN A 33 -14.10 -12.04 -8.34
N TYR A 34 -13.76 -10.91 -8.95
CA TYR A 34 -12.59 -10.12 -8.60
C TYR A 34 -12.97 -8.67 -8.31
N TYR A 35 -12.15 -8.01 -7.49
CA TYR A 35 -12.21 -6.58 -7.24
C TYR A 35 -10.83 -5.97 -7.47
N VAL A 36 -10.76 -4.98 -8.37
CA VAL A 36 -9.49 -4.31 -8.70
C VAL A 36 -9.31 -3.12 -7.77
N GLN A 37 -8.34 -3.23 -6.87
CA GLN A 37 -7.88 -2.08 -6.10
C GLN A 37 -6.76 -1.36 -6.85
N GLU A 38 -7.01 -0.13 -7.27
CA GLU A 38 -5.99 0.67 -7.98
C GLU A 38 -4.80 1.01 -7.08
N PRO A 39 -3.57 1.03 -7.63
CA PRO A 39 -2.38 1.39 -6.87
C PRO A 39 -2.46 2.86 -6.46
N LYS A 40 -2.32 3.12 -5.15
CA LYS A 40 -2.25 4.48 -4.62
C LYS A 40 -0.93 5.11 -5.04
N THR A 41 -0.97 5.99 -6.04
CA THR A 41 0.20 6.75 -6.46
C THR A 41 0.60 7.71 -5.35
N LYS A 42 1.88 7.66 -4.96
CA LYS A 42 2.43 8.62 -4.01
C LYS A 42 2.67 9.93 -4.77
N LYS A 43 2.12 11.03 -4.25
CA LYS A 43 2.45 12.36 -4.76
C LYS A 43 3.94 12.63 -4.51
N PHE A 44 4.67 13.03 -5.56
CA PHE A 44 6.05 13.45 -5.40
C PHE A 44 6.08 14.80 -4.68
N VAL A 45 6.78 14.85 -3.55
CA VAL A 45 6.98 16.07 -2.76
C VAL A 45 8.47 16.26 -2.59
N LYS A 46 8.98 17.46 -2.91
CA LYS A 46 10.38 17.80 -2.64
C LYS A 46 10.60 17.77 -1.14
N LYS A 47 11.53 16.93 -0.69
CA LYS A 47 11.95 16.85 0.71
C LYS A 47 13.30 17.53 0.82
N ALA A 48 13.36 18.73 1.41
CA ALA A 48 14.62 19.41 1.68
C ALA A 48 14.92 19.35 3.19
N TYR A 49 16.14 18.95 3.54
CA TYR A 49 16.56 18.90 4.94
C TYR A 49 16.58 20.29 5.60
N ALA A 50 16.82 21.33 4.80
CA ALA A 50 16.78 22.73 5.23
C ALA A 50 15.41 23.13 5.80
N ASP A 51 14.31 22.50 5.34
CA ASP A 51 12.95 22.78 5.83
C ASP A 51 12.79 22.51 7.33
N ASN A 52 13.68 21.70 7.91
CA ASN A 52 13.69 21.43 9.35
C ASN A 52 14.12 22.64 10.19
N TYR A 53 14.85 23.59 9.61
CA TYR A 53 15.49 24.69 10.32
C TYR A 53 15.05 26.08 9.86
N LEU A 54 13.95 26.15 9.10
CA LEU A 54 13.41 27.43 8.64
C LEU A 54 13.00 28.30 9.82
N TYR A 55 13.41 29.57 9.75
CA TYR A 55 12.99 30.59 10.72
C TYR A 55 11.48 30.83 10.60
N SER A 56 10.78 30.82 11.72
CA SER A 56 9.37 31.20 11.81
C SER A 56 9.22 32.39 12.74
N PRO A 57 8.63 33.52 12.29
CA PRO A 57 8.43 34.71 13.13
C PRO A 57 7.29 34.53 14.14
N ASN A 58 6.45 33.50 13.98
CA ASN A 58 5.28 33.24 14.82
C ASN A 58 5.54 32.08 15.79
N LYS A 59 4.64 31.91 16.77
CA LYS A 59 4.67 30.78 17.71
C LYS A 59 4.69 29.45 16.93
N LEU A 60 5.75 28.66 17.14
CA LEU A 60 5.95 27.39 16.48
C LEU A 60 4.83 26.40 16.84
N ARG A 61 4.24 25.77 15.82
CA ARG A 61 3.16 24.77 15.98
C ARG A 61 3.67 23.47 16.61
N LEU A 62 4.92 23.09 16.36
CA LEU A 62 5.50 21.83 16.81
C LEU A 62 7.02 21.99 16.95
N PHE A 63 7.59 21.49 18.05
CA PHE A 63 9.04 21.46 18.25
C PHE A 63 9.63 20.27 17.49
N LYS A 64 10.39 20.54 16.43
CA LYS A 64 11.02 19.50 15.63
C LYS A 64 12.23 18.94 16.38
N THR A 65 12.14 17.70 16.85
CA THR A 65 13.29 16.93 17.36
C THR A 65 13.94 16.13 16.23
N LYS A 66 15.18 15.68 16.44
CA LYS A 66 15.92 14.85 15.49
C LYS A 66 15.34 13.45 15.33
#